data_AF-A0A7S2CT75-F1
#
_entry.id   AF-A0A7S2CT75-F1
#
_cell.length_a   1.000
_cell.length_b   1.000
_cell.length_c   1.000
_cell.angle_alpha   90.00
_cell.angle_beta   90.00
_cell.angle_gamma   90.00
#
_symmetry.space_group_name_H-M   'P 1'
#
loop_
_entity.id
_entity.type
_entity.pdbx_description
1 polymer ?
#
loop_
_entity_poly.entity_id
_entity_poly.type
_entity_poly.pdbx_seq_one_letter_code
_entity_poly.pdbx_strand_id
1 'polypeptide(L)'
;LECYQACRPAASWDEKLRASLHIGVAAALREKKETKDALRQASLAIQLLPESAEALFQRGVLHYDQGDWQQSLRDFQDAKRLSHALPNLNAWLKRARHARSCDSGDTKRKNYYWVLDLLCDCELSDVKKRFRQLALTCHPDKIHSSSEAVVKSAEARFKAV
;
A
#
# COMPACT_ATOMS: atom_id res chain seq x y z
N LEU A 1 -35.74 -17.77 14.51
CA LEU A 1 -34.32 -17.83 14.05
C LEU A 1 -34.19 -18.56 12.73
N GLU A 2 -34.98 -19.62 12.49
CA GLU A 2 -35.02 -20.35 11.21
C GLU A 2 -35.50 -19.49 10.03
N CYS A 3 -36.50 -18.61 10.20
CA CYS A 3 -36.96 -17.72 9.13
C CYS A 3 -35.89 -16.68 8.69
N TYR A 4 -34.99 -16.27 9.59
CA TYR A 4 -33.90 -15.34 9.28
C TYR A 4 -32.77 -16.06 8.51
N GLN A 5 -32.51 -17.31 8.86
CA GLN A 5 -31.58 -18.17 8.13
C GLN A 5 -32.14 -18.64 6.77
N ALA A 6 -33.46 -18.74 6.64
CA ALA A 6 -34.15 -19.08 5.39
C ALA A 6 -34.20 -17.93 4.35
N CYS A 7 -34.04 -16.67 4.77
CA CYS A 7 -33.87 -15.51 3.87
C CYS A 7 -32.42 -15.32 3.38
N ARG A 8 -31.47 -16.11 3.89
CA ARG A 8 -30.06 -16.05 3.51
C ARG A 8 -29.74 -16.38 2.04
N PRO A 9 -30.58 -17.09 1.24
CA PRO A 9 -30.26 -17.33 -0.17
C PRO A 9 -30.56 -16.17 -1.12
N ALA A 10 -31.02 -14.98 -0.69
CA ALA A 10 -31.46 -13.95 -1.62
C ALA A 10 -31.19 -12.50 -1.18
N ALA A 11 -29.94 -12.05 -1.25
CA ALA A 11 -29.64 -10.64 -1.50
C ALA A 11 -28.20 -10.47 -2.00
N SER A 12 -28.04 -10.31 -3.31
CA SER A 12 -26.77 -9.90 -3.95
C SER A 12 -26.20 -8.57 -3.40
N TRP A 13 -27.00 -7.81 -2.64
CA TRP A 13 -26.62 -6.59 -1.93
C TRP A 13 -25.77 -6.87 -0.68
N ASP A 14 -25.93 -8.02 -0.03
CA ASP A 14 -25.14 -8.41 1.15
C ASP A 14 -23.70 -8.77 0.75
N GLU A 15 -23.52 -9.46 -0.37
CA GLU A 15 -22.17 -9.80 -0.87
C GLU A 15 -21.39 -8.57 -1.33
N LYS A 16 -22.05 -7.64 -2.03
CA LYS A 16 -21.45 -6.35 -2.42
C LYS A 16 -21.07 -5.52 -1.19
N LEU A 17 -21.95 -5.45 -0.19
CA LEU A 17 -21.67 -4.74 1.06
C LEU A 17 -20.52 -5.39 1.84
N ARG A 18 -20.52 -6.72 1.97
CA ARG A 18 -19.42 -7.47 2.60
C ARG A 18 -18.10 -7.28 1.87
N ALA A 19 -18.11 -7.33 0.54
CA ALA A 19 -16.92 -7.05 -0.27
C ALA A 19 -16.41 -5.62 -0.01
N SER A 20 -17.29 -4.62 -0.01
CA SER A 20 -16.94 -3.23 0.30
C SER A 20 -16.36 -3.07 1.71
N LEU A 21 -16.90 -3.78 2.70
CA LEU A 21 -16.34 -3.81 4.05
C LEU A 21 -14.93 -4.39 4.06
N HIS A 22 -14.71 -5.53 3.38
CA HIS A 22 -13.39 -6.13 3.27
C HIS A 22 -12.36 -5.22 2.56
N ILE A 23 -12.79 -4.45 1.55
CA ILE A 23 -11.98 -3.40 0.90
C ILE A 23 -11.57 -2.33 1.92
N GLY A 24 -12.53 -1.81 2.70
CA GLY A 24 -12.26 -0.80 3.72
C GLY A 24 -11.33 -1.30 4.85
N VAL A 25 -11.53 -2.54 5.30
CA VAL A 25 -10.65 -3.18 6.30
C VAL A 25 -9.25 -3.37 5.74
N ALA A 26 -9.11 -3.77 4.47
CA ALA A 26 -7.81 -3.90 3.83
C ALA A 26 -7.06 -2.56 3.80
N ALA A 27 -7.74 -1.46 3.48
CA ALA A 27 -7.16 -0.12 3.51
C ALA A 27 -6.71 0.31 4.92
N ALA A 28 -7.52 0.05 5.95
CA ALA A 28 -7.14 0.35 7.34
C ALA A 28 -5.94 -0.49 7.82
N LEU A 29 -5.87 -1.76 7.44
CA LEU A 29 -4.75 -2.64 7.77
C LEU A 29 -3.46 -2.23 7.04
N ARG A 30 -3.58 -1.71 5.81
CA ARG A 30 -2.46 -1.12 5.06
C ARG A 30 -1.83 0.03 5.83
N GLU A 31 -2.63 0.94 6.37
CA GLU A 31 -2.14 2.07 7.18
C GLU A 31 -1.41 1.60 8.45
N LYS A 32 -1.86 0.48 9.04
CA LYS A 32 -1.19 -0.19 10.17
C LYS A 32 0.04 -1.01 9.76
N LYS A 33 0.36 -1.08 8.46
CA LYS A 33 1.44 -1.90 7.88
C LYS A 33 1.27 -3.41 8.08
N GLU A 34 0.05 -3.85 8.43
CA GLU A 34 -0.33 -5.25 8.56
C GLU A 34 -0.64 -5.84 7.16
N THR A 35 0.37 -5.80 6.29
CA THR A 35 0.21 -6.02 4.84
C THR A 35 -0.32 -7.42 4.50
N LYS A 36 0.06 -8.44 5.29
CA LYS A 36 -0.42 -9.82 5.11
C LYS A 36 -1.92 -9.95 5.39
N ASP A 37 -2.38 -9.34 6.48
CA ASP A 37 -3.79 -9.33 6.84
C ASP A 37 -4.59 -8.51 5.84
N ALA A 38 -4.07 -7.36 5.41
CA ALA A 38 -4.67 -6.53 4.37
C ALA A 38 -4.91 -7.32 3.06
N LEU A 39 -3.92 -8.09 2.61
CA LEU A 39 -4.04 -8.92 1.40
C LEU A 39 -5.09 -10.01 1.54
N ARG A 40 -5.21 -10.64 2.72
CA ARG A 40 -6.27 -11.60 2.98
C ARG A 40 -7.64 -10.95 2.83
N GLN A 41 -7.83 -9.76 3.41
CA GLN A 41 -9.10 -9.04 3.31
C GLN A 41 -9.42 -8.62 1.86
N ALA A 42 -8.44 -8.09 1.12
CA ALA A 42 -8.62 -7.76 -0.28
C ALA A 42 -8.95 -9.00 -1.14
N SER A 43 -8.35 -10.15 -0.84
CA SER A 43 -8.63 -11.41 -1.51
C SER A 43 -10.03 -11.94 -1.21
N LEU A 44 -10.50 -11.80 0.04
CA LEU A 44 -11.89 -12.13 0.41
C LEU A 44 -12.89 -11.24 -0.33
N ALA A 45 -12.59 -9.93 -0.49
CA ALA A 45 -13.43 -9.04 -1.28
C ALA A 45 -13.55 -9.49 -2.74
N ILE A 46 -12.46 -9.98 -3.35
CA ILE A 46 -12.45 -10.52 -4.72
C ILE A 46 -13.20 -11.86 -4.80
N GLN A 47 -13.10 -12.72 -3.77
CA GLN A 47 -13.88 -13.96 -3.73
C GLN A 47 -15.39 -13.70 -3.70
N LEU A 48 -15.82 -12.67 -2.95
CA LEU A 48 -17.22 -12.27 -2.86
C LEU A 48 -17.68 -11.54 -4.13
N LEU A 49 -16.83 -10.72 -4.73
CA LEU A 49 -17.13 -9.97 -5.94
C LEU A 49 -15.94 -9.99 -6.91
N PRO A 50 -15.84 -11.03 -7.76
CA PRO A 50 -14.70 -11.22 -8.66
C PRO A 50 -14.49 -10.09 -9.66
N GLU A 51 -15.57 -9.41 -10.06
CA GLU A 51 -15.56 -8.29 -10.98
C GLU A 51 -15.49 -6.92 -10.27
N SER A 52 -15.06 -6.90 -9.01
CA SER A 52 -14.82 -5.65 -8.29
C SER A 52 -13.51 -5.01 -8.70
N ALA A 53 -13.60 -4.00 -9.58
CA ALA A 53 -12.45 -3.19 -9.97
C ALA A 53 -11.76 -2.55 -8.75
N GLU A 54 -12.53 -2.15 -7.73
CA GLU A 54 -12.02 -1.55 -6.50
C GLU A 54 -11.25 -2.56 -5.64
N ALA A 55 -11.74 -3.80 -5.51
CA ALA A 55 -11.04 -4.84 -4.76
C ALA A 55 -9.72 -5.23 -5.42
N LEU A 56 -9.70 -5.37 -6.75
CA LEU A 56 -8.49 -5.60 -7.53
C LEU A 56 -7.51 -4.44 -7.40
N PHE A 57 -8.00 -3.20 -7.45
CA PHE A 57 -7.17 -2.02 -7.24
C PHE A 57 -6.52 -2.02 -5.85
N GLN A 58 -7.29 -2.28 -4.78
CA GLN A 58 -6.73 -2.36 -3.43
C GLN A 58 -5.69 -3.48 -3.29
N ARG A 59 -5.95 -4.67 -3.84
CA ARG A 59 -4.97 -5.76 -3.84
C ARG A 59 -3.71 -5.40 -4.62
N GLY A 60 -3.85 -4.72 -5.76
CA GLY A 60 -2.73 -4.22 -6.55
C GLY A 60 -1.86 -3.19 -5.81
N VAL A 61 -2.47 -2.32 -5.00
CA VAL A 61 -1.75 -1.39 -4.10
C VAL A 61 -0.98 -2.17 -3.04
N LEU A 62 -1.59 -3.17 -2.42
CA LEU A 62 -0.93 -3.98 -1.39
C LEU A 62 0.25 -4.79 -1.95
N HIS A 63 0.11 -5.38 -3.13
CA HIS A 63 1.24 -6.02 -3.82
C HIS A 63 2.34 -5.03 -4.17
N TYR A 64 1.99 -3.79 -4.53
CA TYR A 64 2.97 -2.74 -4.76
C TYR A 64 3.76 -2.45 -3.47
N ASP A 65 3.08 -2.33 -2.34
CA ASP A 65 3.73 -2.07 -1.05
C ASP A 65 4.64 -3.23 -0.61
N GLN A 66 4.34 -4.48 -1.00
CA GLN A 66 5.22 -5.64 -0.78
C GLN A 66 6.41 -5.72 -1.73
N GLY A 67 6.43 -4.92 -2.79
CA GLY A 67 7.42 -5.02 -3.86
C GLY A 67 7.12 -6.09 -4.90
N ASP A 68 5.92 -6.68 -4.88
CA ASP A 68 5.45 -7.66 -5.87
C ASP A 68 4.98 -6.96 -7.15
N TRP A 69 5.89 -6.28 -7.84
CA TRP A 69 5.56 -5.40 -8.98
C TRP A 69 4.81 -6.11 -10.11
N GLN A 70 5.10 -7.39 -10.32
CA GLN A 70 4.43 -8.19 -11.35
C GLN A 70 2.96 -8.44 -11.02
N GLN A 71 2.65 -8.84 -9.78
CA GLN A 71 1.27 -9.10 -9.36
C GLN A 71 0.48 -7.80 -9.25
N SER A 72 1.11 -6.76 -8.70
CA SER A 72 0.55 -5.40 -8.65
C SER A 72 0.13 -4.90 -10.04
N LEU A 73 1.02 -5.04 -11.04
CA LEU A 73 0.72 -4.61 -12.41
C LEU A 73 -0.44 -5.40 -13.03
N ARG A 74 -0.53 -6.71 -12.78
CA ARG A 74 -1.63 -7.56 -13.25
C ARG A 74 -2.96 -7.09 -12.65
N ASP A 75 -3.02 -6.94 -11.34
CA ASP A 75 -4.22 -6.48 -10.63
C ASP A 75 -4.70 -5.12 -11.12
N PHE A 76 -3.78 -4.17 -11.35
CA PHE A 76 -4.15 -2.87 -11.91
C PHE A 76 -4.62 -2.93 -13.36
N GLN A 77 -4.06 -3.83 -14.17
CA GLN A 77 -4.53 -4.05 -15.53
C GLN A 77 -5.93 -4.65 -15.54
N ASP A 78 -6.20 -5.59 -14.65
CA ASP A 78 -7.49 -6.24 -14.48
C ASP A 78 -8.55 -5.24 -14.01
N ALA A 79 -8.22 -4.45 -12.99
CA ALA A 79 -9.07 -3.34 -12.53
C ALA A 79 -9.38 -2.34 -13.65
N LYS A 80 -8.39 -2.02 -14.49
CA LYS A 80 -8.58 -1.12 -15.65
C LYS A 80 -9.52 -1.69 -16.71
N ARG A 81 -9.49 -3.02 -16.94
CA ARG A 81 -10.40 -3.68 -17.88
C ARG A 81 -11.86 -3.60 -17.40
N LEU A 82 -12.08 -3.68 -16.09
CA LEU A 82 -13.42 -3.65 -15.49
C LEU A 82 -13.98 -2.23 -15.34
N SER A 83 -13.15 -1.26 -14.93
CA SER A 83 -13.58 0.13 -14.77
C SER A 83 -12.51 1.12 -15.18
N HIS A 84 -12.90 2.02 -16.09
CA HIS A 84 -12.06 3.12 -16.56
C HIS A 84 -12.15 4.36 -15.64
N ALA A 85 -13.12 4.38 -14.72
CA ALA A 85 -13.43 5.53 -13.87
C ALA A 85 -12.71 5.53 -12.52
N LEU A 86 -11.91 4.51 -12.22
CA LEU A 86 -11.20 4.43 -10.94
C LEU A 86 -10.18 5.58 -10.81
N PRO A 87 -10.30 6.42 -9.77
CA PRO A 87 -9.38 7.52 -9.55
C PRO A 87 -7.97 6.98 -9.30
N ASN A 88 -6.96 7.72 -9.74
CA ASN A 88 -5.53 7.42 -9.53
C ASN A 88 -5.01 6.09 -10.13
N LEU A 89 -5.85 5.22 -10.71
CA LEU A 89 -5.45 3.93 -11.28
C LEU A 89 -4.37 4.08 -12.37
N ASN A 90 -4.50 5.09 -13.24
CA ASN A 90 -3.50 5.34 -14.28
C ASN A 90 -2.13 5.76 -13.70
N ALA A 91 -2.12 6.48 -12.57
CA ALA A 91 -0.88 6.84 -11.89
C ALA A 91 -0.21 5.59 -11.29
N TRP A 92 -0.99 4.73 -10.63
CA TRP A 92 -0.54 3.45 -10.10
C TRP A 92 0.00 2.51 -11.19
N LEU A 93 -0.67 2.41 -12.35
CA LEU A 93 -0.17 1.65 -13.49
C LEU A 93 1.18 2.15 -14.01
N LYS A 94 1.37 3.47 -14.08
CA LYS A 94 2.67 4.05 -14.48
C LYS A 94 3.75 3.71 -13.46
N ARG A 95 3.45 3.83 -12.16
CA ARG A 95 4.36 3.47 -11.07
C ARG A 95 4.73 1.98 -11.12
N ALA A 96 3.76 1.08 -11.19
CA ALA A 96 3.98 -0.36 -11.23
C ALA A 96 4.80 -0.80 -12.46
N ARG A 97 4.54 -0.23 -13.65
CA ARG A 97 5.38 -0.49 -14.84
C ARG A 97 6.81 -0.01 -14.66
N HIS A 98 6.99 1.17 -14.09
CA HIS A 98 8.31 1.72 -13.84
C HIS A 98 9.07 0.86 -12.81
N ALA A 99 8.44 0.53 -11.68
CA ALA A 99 9.00 -0.32 -10.64
C ALA A 99 9.39 -1.69 -11.18
N ARG A 100 8.52 -2.34 -11.97
CA ARG A 100 8.82 -3.62 -12.64
C ARG A 100 10.02 -3.53 -13.58
N SER A 101 10.16 -2.42 -14.31
CA SER A 101 11.29 -2.20 -15.22
C SER A 101 12.61 -1.97 -14.47
N CYS A 102 12.56 -1.37 -13.27
CA CYS A 102 13.73 -1.14 -12.44
C CYS A 102 14.16 -2.37 -11.66
N ASP A 103 13.23 -3.28 -11.33
CA ASP A 103 13.49 -4.54 -10.64
C ASP A 103 14.34 -5.52 -11.47
N SER A 104 14.21 -5.47 -12.80
CA SER A 104 15.03 -6.25 -13.73
C SER A 104 16.43 -5.68 -14.01
N GLY A 105 16.77 -4.51 -13.43
CA GLY A 105 18.09 -3.89 -13.58
C GLY A 105 19.02 -4.24 -12.42
N ASP A 106 20.33 -4.33 -12.70
CA ASP A 106 21.41 -4.71 -11.77
C ASP A 106 21.58 -3.76 -10.56
N THR A 107 20.75 -2.72 -10.44
CA THR A 107 20.76 -1.76 -9.33
C THR A 107 19.36 -1.64 -8.74
N LYS A 108 19.12 -2.28 -7.59
CA LYS A 108 17.92 -2.05 -6.77
C LYS A 108 17.87 -0.59 -6.35
N ARG A 109 16.98 0.19 -6.96
CA ARG A 109 16.79 1.60 -6.63
C ARG A 109 16.17 1.73 -5.24
N LYS A 110 16.68 2.64 -4.41
CA LYS A 110 16.14 2.90 -3.06
C LYS A 110 14.71 3.44 -3.16
N ASN A 111 13.79 2.86 -2.38
CA ASN A 111 12.44 3.38 -2.21
C ASN A 111 12.42 4.44 -1.10
N TYR A 112 12.54 5.72 -1.46
CA TYR A 112 12.62 6.83 -0.51
C TYR A 112 11.37 6.96 0.38
N TYR A 113 10.19 6.57 -0.12
CA TYR A 113 8.97 6.55 0.70
C TYR A 113 9.09 5.55 1.85
N TRP A 114 9.62 4.36 1.56
CA TRP A 114 9.89 3.36 2.60
C TRP A 114 10.93 3.85 3.62
N VAL A 115 11.99 4.55 3.18
CA VAL A 115 12.99 5.11 4.11
C VAL A 115 12.40 6.18 5.04
N LEU A 116 11.50 7.02 4.52
CA LEU A 116 10.80 8.05 5.29
C LEU A 116 9.61 7.51 6.10
N ASP A 117 9.39 6.20 6.08
CA ASP A 117 8.28 5.54 6.73
C ASP A 117 6.90 6.05 6.26
N LEU A 118 6.79 6.26 4.95
CA LEU A 118 5.62 6.80 4.26
C LEU A 118 5.11 5.82 3.21
N LEU A 119 3.80 5.86 2.99
CA LEU A 119 3.18 5.22 1.83
C LEU A 119 3.51 6.00 0.56
N CYS A 120 3.59 5.31 -0.58
CA CYS A 120 4.01 5.94 -1.85
C CYS A 120 2.97 6.88 -2.47
N ASP A 121 1.75 6.88 -1.95
CA ASP A 121 0.62 7.74 -2.31
C ASP A 121 0.38 8.86 -1.29
N CYS A 122 1.30 9.09 -0.34
CA CYS A 122 1.23 10.22 0.58
C CYS A 122 1.34 11.58 -0.13
N GLU A 123 0.90 12.63 0.57
CA GLU A 123 1.01 13.99 0.07
C GLU A 123 2.42 14.57 0.25
N LEU A 124 2.76 15.58 -0.56
CA LEU A 124 4.04 16.29 -0.42
C LEU A 124 4.20 16.94 0.96
N SER A 125 3.10 17.34 1.59
CA SER A 125 3.04 17.87 2.96
C SER A 125 3.60 16.85 3.97
N ASP A 126 3.22 15.59 3.85
CA ASP A 126 3.70 14.49 4.69
C ASP A 126 5.19 14.22 4.49
N VAL A 127 5.63 14.19 3.23
CA VAL A 127 7.06 14.03 2.89
C VAL A 127 7.89 15.13 3.54
N LYS A 128 7.48 16.39 3.39
CA LYS A 128 8.17 17.54 4.01
C LYS A 128 8.19 17.44 5.53
N LYS A 129 7.07 17.03 6.13
CA LYS A 129 6.94 16.88 7.59
C LYS A 129 7.87 15.78 8.11
N ARG A 130 7.85 14.59 7.50
CA ARG A 130 8.72 13.46 7.89
C ARG A 130 10.18 13.75 7.64
N PHE A 131 10.52 14.36 6.50
CA PHE A 131 11.90 14.76 6.21
C PHE A 131 12.41 15.77 7.25
N ARG A 132 11.63 16.79 7.60
CA ARG A 132 11.99 17.76 8.64
C ARG A 132 12.19 17.08 10.00
N GLN A 133 11.28 16.17 10.38
CA GLN A 133 11.41 15.40 11.62
C GLN A 133 12.69 14.56 11.63
N LEU A 134 13.00 13.87 10.53
CA LEU A 134 14.21 13.06 10.41
C LEU A 134 15.47 13.92 10.47
N ALA A 135 15.51 15.04 9.74
CA ALA A 135 16.64 15.96 9.77
C ALA A 135 16.87 16.49 11.20
N LEU A 136 15.80 16.82 11.93
CA LEU A 136 15.90 17.27 13.32
C LEU A 136 16.38 16.18 14.28
N THR A 137 16.04 14.90 14.06
CA THR A 137 16.47 13.79 14.91
C THR A 137 17.86 13.28 14.56
N CYS A 138 18.32 13.52 13.33
CA CYS A 138 19.60 13.05 12.80
C CYS A 138 20.68 14.15 12.69
N HIS A 139 20.36 15.41 13.04
CA HIS A 139 21.30 16.52 12.92
C HIS A 139 22.53 16.35 13.84
N PRO A 140 23.77 16.51 13.33
CA PRO A 140 25.00 16.30 14.11
C PRO A 140 25.03 17.11 15.41
N ASP A 141 24.55 18.36 15.36
CA ASP A 141 24.50 19.28 16.51
C ASP A 141 23.61 18.80 17.67
N LYS A 142 22.69 17.86 17.44
CA LYS A 142 21.83 17.33 18.51
C LYS A 142 22.31 15.99 19.07
N ILE A 143 23.18 15.29 18.35
CA ILE A 143 23.55 13.90 18.65
C ILE A 143 25.03 13.81 19.03
N HIS A 144 25.83 14.85 18.80
CA HIS A 144 27.26 14.88 19.14
C HIS A 144 27.54 14.58 20.62
N SER A 145 26.58 14.83 21.52
CA SER A 145 26.70 14.58 22.97
C SER A 145 26.11 13.24 23.40
N SER A 146 25.47 12.50 22.48
CA SER A 146 24.91 11.17 22.71
C SER A 146 25.97 10.07 22.54
N SER A 147 25.63 8.85 22.96
CA SER A 147 26.50 7.67 22.76
C SER A 147 26.84 7.47 21.27
N GLU A 148 28.09 7.07 20.98
CA GLU A 148 28.64 6.85 19.63
C GLU A 148 27.78 5.91 18.77
N ALA A 149 27.12 4.93 19.40
CA ALA A 149 26.18 4.03 18.73
C ALA A 149 24.94 4.77 18.18
N VAL A 150 24.45 5.78 18.89
CA VAL A 150 23.28 6.59 18.49
C VAL A 150 23.64 7.53 17.34
N VAL A 151 24.83 8.13 17.37
CA VAL A 151 25.36 8.97 16.28
C VAL A 151 25.46 8.15 14.99
N LYS A 152 26.11 6.98 15.05
CA LYS A 152 26.30 6.11 13.89
C LYS A 152 24.98 5.61 13.30
N SER A 153 24.01 5.28 14.17
CA SER A 153 22.65 4.90 13.75
C SER A 153 21.87 6.05 13.11
N ALA A 154 21.98 7.26 13.65
CA ALA A 154 21.35 8.45 13.09
C ALA A 154 21.95 8.84 11.72
N GLU A 155 23.28 8.82 11.59
CA GLU A 155 23.95 9.07 10.31
C GLU A 155 23.58 8.02 9.24
N ALA A 156 23.53 6.75 9.62
CA ALA A 156 23.13 5.68 8.71
C ALA A 156 21.68 5.87 8.21
N ARG A 157 20.76 6.26 9.09
CA ARG A 157 19.38 6.60 8.73
C ARG A 157 19.31 7.82 7.80
N PHE A 158 20.11 8.86 8.05
CA PHE A 158 20.13 10.03 7.18
C PHE A 158 20.74 9.75 5.80
N LYS A 159 21.81 8.95 5.71
CA LYS A 159 22.43 8.49 4.44
C LYS A 159 21.54 7.54 3.64
N ALA A 160 20.52 6.96 4.27
CA ALA A 160 19.56 6.10 3.60
C ALA A 160 18.50 6.90 2.81
N VAL A 161 18.21 8.14 3.23
CA VAL A 161 17.34 9.10 2.53
C VAL A 161 18.08 9.78 1.39
#